data_AF-J9C5I9-F1
#
_entry.id   AF-J9C5I9-F1
#
_cell.length_a   1.000
_cell.length_b   1.000
_cell.length_c   1.000
_cell.angle_alpha   90.00
_cell.angle_beta   90.00
_cell.angle_gamma   90.00
#
_symmetry.space_group_name_H-M   'P 1'
#
loop_
_entity.id
_entity.type
_entity.pdbx_description
1 polymer ?
#
loop_
_entity_poly.entity_id
_entity_poly.type
_entity_poly.pdbx_seq_one_letter_code
_entity_poly.pdbx_strand_id
1 'polypeptide(L)'
;MEIRIQISDRAYQSLVAHGGRIKGSVGLVSPLVGNFNEYSQQPAAVREGERFIRLRHGKACVSRSRVSLRLNIHLNEAGICPAESIESESREAGHFVNHTLEDFRDTFGW
;
A
#
# COMPACT_ATOMS: atom_id res chain seq x y z
N MET A 1 -7.92 33.07 -12.21
CA MET A 1 -7.07 33.12 -11.00
C MET A 1 -5.86 32.25 -11.26
N GLU A 2 -4.66 32.79 -11.08
CA GLU A 2 -3.39 32.10 -11.36
C GLU A 2 -2.58 32.02 -10.07
N ILE A 3 -1.96 30.87 -9.81
CA ILE A 3 -1.04 30.66 -8.68
C ILE A 3 0.25 30.06 -9.21
N ARG A 4 1.39 30.56 -8.70
CA ARG A 4 2.71 30.00 -9.03
C ARG A 4 3.04 28.89 -8.04
N ILE A 5 3.37 27.72 -8.57
CA ILE A 5 3.65 26.53 -7.78
C ILE A 5 5.12 26.16 -7.93
N GLN A 6 5.81 26.03 -6.81
CA GLN A 6 7.15 25.43 -6.77
C GLN A 6 7.00 23.92 -6.53
N ILE A 7 7.67 23.11 -7.34
CA ILE A 7 7.74 21.65 -7.22
C ILE A 7 9.18 21.25 -6.95
N SER A 8 9.40 20.09 -6.30
CA SER A 8 10.74 19.54 -6.12
C SER A 8 11.29 19.00 -7.44
N ASP A 9 12.62 18.97 -7.60
CA ASP A 9 13.28 18.43 -8.79
C ASP A 9 12.88 16.97 -9.05
N ARG A 10 12.70 16.19 -7.98
CA ARG A 10 12.22 14.80 -8.06
C ARG A 10 10.80 14.72 -8.66
N ALA A 11 9.88 15.58 -8.21
CA ALA A 11 8.53 15.63 -8.75
C ALA A 11 8.54 16.07 -10.22
N TYR A 12 9.37 17.05 -10.56
CA TYR A 12 9.56 17.48 -11.95
C TYR A 12 10.08 16.34 -12.83
N GLN A 13 11.14 15.64 -12.40
CA GLN A 13 11.67 14.47 -13.12
C GLN A 13 10.61 13.38 -13.31
N SER A 14 9.81 13.10 -12.28
CA SER A 14 8.73 12.11 -12.36
C SER A 14 7.66 12.51 -13.40
N LEU A 15 7.26 13.78 -13.44
CA LEU A 15 6.34 14.32 -14.45
C LEU A 15 6.89 14.18 -15.86
N VAL A 16 8.16 14.55 -16.07
CA VAL A 16 8.81 14.49 -17.38
C VAL A 16 9.01 13.05 -17.85
N ALA A 17 9.45 12.16 -16.96
CA ALA A 17 9.79 10.78 -17.32
C ALA A 17 8.57 9.89 -17.56
N HIS A 18 7.51 10.03 -16.76
CA HIS A 18 6.36 9.13 -16.81
C HIS A 18 5.12 9.77 -17.47
N GLY A 19 5.18 11.05 -17.83
CA GLY A 19 4.03 11.80 -18.38
C GLY A 19 2.80 11.79 -17.46
N GLY A 20 3.01 11.49 -16.18
CA GLY A 20 1.97 11.10 -15.24
C GLY A 20 1.39 12.27 -14.46
N ARG A 21 0.42 11.96 -13.59
CA ARG A 21 -0.18 12.92 -12.66
C ARG A 21 0.37 12.69 -11.26
N ILE A 22 0.93 13.74 -10.64
CA ILE A 22 1.34 13.71 -9.24
C ILE A 22 0.22 14.28 -8.37
N LYS A 23 -0.09 13.58 -7.26
CA LYS A 23 -1.08 14.01 -6.27
C LYS A 23 -0.36 14.53 -5.03
N GLY A 24 -0.85 15.62 -4.48
CA GLY A 24 -0.23 16.26 -3.32
C GLY A 24 -1.09 17.35 -2.73
N SER A 25 -0.52 18.03 -1.73
CA SER A 25 -1.07 19.26 -1.16
C SER A 25 -0.24 20.46 -1.62
N VAL A 26 -0.89 21.62 -1.74
CA VAL A 26 -0.20 22.89 -2.00
C VAL A 26 -0.24 23.71 -0.71
N GLY A 27 0.93 23.92 -0.11
CA GLY A 27 1.09 24.86 1.00
C GLY A 27 1.29 26.26 0.46
N LEU A 28 0.32 27.15 0.67
CA LEU A 28 0.43 28.54 0.23
C LEU A 28 1.39 29.32 1.14
N VAL A 29 2.42 29.93 0.56
CA VAL A 29 3.30 30.89 1.25
C VAL A 29 2.74 32.31 1.12
N SER A 30 2.01 32.56 0.03
CA SER A 30 1.21 33.77 -0.18
C SER A 30 -0.06 33.41 -0.98
N PRO A 31 -1.03 34.33 -1.14
CA PRO A 31 -2.25 34.07 -1.90
C PRO A 31 -2.02 33.67 -3.37
N LEU A 32 -0.84 33.99 -3.93
CA LEU A 32 -0.50 33.73 -5.34
C LEU A 32 0.70 32.78 -5.50
N VAL A 33 1.32 32.30 -4.42
CA VAL A 33 2.53 31.46 -4.45
C VAL A 33 2.42 30.33 -3.44
N GLY A 34 2.67 29.10 -3.88
CA GLY A 34 2.64 27.93 -3.00
C GLY A 34 3.70 26.88 -3.35
N ASN A 35 4.03 26.06 -2.36
CA ASN A 35 4.91 24.90 -2.48
C ASN A 35 4.05 23.65 -2.63
N PHE A 36 4.33 22.85 -3.65
CA PHE A 36 3.70 21.55 -3.83
C PHE A 36 4.45 20.50 -3.01
N ASN A 37 3.72 19.86 -2.11
CA ASN A 37 4.18 18.70 -1.38
C ASN A 37 3.50 17.48 -1.98
N GLU A 38 4.27 16.65 -2.66
CA GLU A 38 3.79 15.36 -3.14
C GLU A 38 3.25 14.58 -1.93
N TYR A 39 2.00 14.12 -2.02
CA TYR A 39 1.58 13.08 -1.11
C TYR A 39 2.51 11.94 -1.39
N SER A 40 3.22 11.45 -0.38
CA SER A 40 3.93 10.19 -0.44
C SER A 40 2.93 9.11 -0.91
N GLN A 41 2.79 9.01 -2.22
CA GLN A 41 2.49 7.80 -2.94
C GLN A 41 3.85 7.11 -3.01
N GLN A 42 4.44 6.82 -1.85
CA GLN A 42 4.78 5.44 -1.68
C GLN A 42 3.42 4.73 -1.67
N PRO A 43 2.98 4.05 -2.76
CA PRO A 43 2.37 2.76 -2.49
C PRO A 43 3.43 2.10 -1.63
N ALA A 44 3.16 1.96 -0.31
CA ALA A 44 4.08 1.48 0.71
C ALA A 44 5.20 0.75 0.01
N ALA A 45 6.34 1.46 -0.19
CA ALA A 45 7.35 1.06 -1.18
C ALA A 45 7.41 -0.44 -1.07
N VAL A 46 7.13 -1.19 -2.14
CA VAL A 46 7.36 -2.63 -2.22
C VAL A 46 8.67 -2.82 -1.49
N ARG A 47 8.58 -3.21 -0.21
CA ARG A 47 9.66 -3.01 0.76
C ARG A 47 10.57 -4.17 0.43
N GLU A 48 11.42 -4.01 -0.58
CA GLU A 48 12.16 -5.08 -1.28
C GLU A 48 12.05 -6.43 -0.56
N GLY A 49 10.99 -7.18 -0.89
CA GLY A 49 10.56 -8.35 -0.12
C GLY A 49 9.37 -8.15 0.83
N GLU A 50 8.39 -7.31 0.50
CA GLU A 50 7.05 -7.34 1.10
C GLU A 50 6.05 -7.86 0.07
N ARG A 51 5.46 -9.02 0.33
CA ARG A 51 4.41 -9.64 -0.49
C ARG A 51 3.09 -9.61 0.27
N PHE A 52 1.98 -9.47 -0.44
CA PHE A 52 0.67 -9.48 0.20
C PHE A 52 -0.37 -10.22 -0.65
N ILE A 53 -1.37 -10.76 0.02
CA ILE A 53 -2.60 -11.30 -0.59
C ILE A 53 -3.78 -10.45 -0.14
N ARG A 54 -4.70 -10.16 -1.06
CA ARG A 54 -5.98 -9.53 -0.74
C ARG A 54 -6.98 -10.63 -0.45
N LEU A 55 -7.61 -10.54 0.72
CA LEU A 55 -8.67 -11.43 1.15
C LEU A 55 -10.01 -10.72 0.98
N ARG A 56 -11.12 -11.45 1.07
CA ARG A 56 -12.47 -10.89 0.87
C ARG A 56 -12.73 -9.72 1.81
N HIS A 57 -12.37 -9.85 3.08
CA HIS A 57 -12.62 -8.85 4.12
C HIS A 57 -11.32 -8.20 4.61
N GLY A 58 -10.21 -8.34 3.90
CA GLY A 58 -8.94 -7.86 4.42
C GLY A 58 -7.72 -8.11 3.56
N LYS A 59 -6.58 -8.26 4.22
CA LYS A 59 -5.30 -8.61 3.58
C LYS A 59 -4.34 -9.28 4.55
N ALA A 60 -3.53 -10.18 4.01
CA ALA A 60 -2.34 -10.70 4.67
C ALA A 60 -1.09 -10.12 4.01
N CYS A 61 -0.07 -9.83 4.81
CA CYS A 61 1.17 -9.20 4.37
C CYS A 61 2.34 -9.93 5.01
N VAL A 62 3.33 -10.29 4.19
CA VAL A 62 4.58 -10.91 4.60
C VAL A 62 5.70 -9.97 4.21
N SER A 63 6.54 -9.62 5.16
CA SER A 63 7.78 -8.88 4.94
C SER A 63 8.93 -9.63 5.58
N ARG A 64 10.17 -9.29 5.23
CA ARG A 64 11.37 -9.95 5.78
C ARG A 64 11.40 -10.06 7.31
N SER A 65 10.80 -9.11 8.04
CA SER A 65 10.87 -9.04 9.51
C SER A 65 9.55 -9.31 10.23
N ARG A 66 8.43 -9.42 9.51
CA ARG A 66 7.10 -9.60 10.11
C ARG A 66 6.08 -10.18 9.14
N VAL A 67 5.14 -10.93 9.70
CA VAL A 67 3.89 -11.34 9.04
C VAL A 67 2.73 -10.65 9.76
N SER A 68 1.76 -10.13 9.01
CA SER A 68 0.56 -9.49 9.56
C SER A 68 -0.69 -9.87 8.79
N LEU A 69 -1.77 -10.18 9.51
CA LEU A 69 -3.11 -10.40 8.97
C LEU A 69 -4.05 -9.31 9.51
N ARG A 70 -4.81 -8.68 8.62
CA ARG A 70 -5.86 -7.72 8.99
C ARG A 70 -7.15 -8.10 8.28
N LEU A 71 -8.16 -8.46 9.06
CA LEU A 71 -9.53 -8.72 8.61
C LEU A 71 -10.47 -7.64 9.18
N ASN A 72 -11.46 -7.24 8.39
CA ASN A 72 -12.50 -6.30 8.76
C ASN A 72 -13.82 -6.77 8.17
N ILE A 73 -14.58 -7.51 8.96
CA ILE A 73 -15.85 -8.10 8.55
C ILE A 73 -16.98 -7.26 9.14
N HIS A 74 -17.86 -6.77 8.28
CA HIS A 74 -19.04 -6.02 8.71
C HIS A 74 -20.10 -6.98 9.23
N LEU A 75 -20.59 -6.76 10.47
CA LEU A 75 -21.65 -7.58 11.07
C LEU A 75 -22.98 -7.53 10.30
N ASN A 76 -23.15 -6.55 9.42
CA ASN A 76 -24.35 -6.35 8.62
C ASN A 76 -24.26 -7.00 7.23
N GLU A 77 -23.20 -7.75 6.93
CA GLU A 77 -23.04 -8.41 5.64
C GLU A 77 -23.96 -9.63 5.56
N ALA A 78 -24.91 -9.62 4.62
CA ALA A 78 -25.92 -10.66 4.50
C ALA A 78 -25.30 -11.99 4.06
N GLY A 79 -25.67 -13.08 4.76
CA GLY A 79 -25.21 -14.43 4.44
C GLY A 79 -23.76 -14.70 4.85
N ILE A 80 -23.17 -13.87 5.71
CA ILE A 80 -21.80 -14.03 6.19
C ILE A 80 -21.79 -14.24 7.70
N CYS A 81 -21.28 -15.41 8.11
CA CYS A 81 -20.93 -15.68 9.50
C CYS A 81 -19.52 -15.12 9.74
N PRO A 82 -19.34 -14.12 10.63
CA PRO A 82 -18.02 -13.53 10.86
C PRO A 82 -17.00 -14.55 11.38
N ALA A 83 -17.42 -15.49 12.23
CA ALA A 83 -16.53 -16.52 12.76
C ALA A 83 -16.00 -17.43 11.64
N GLU A 84 -16.87 -17.95 10.79
CA GLU A 84 -16.49 -18.80 9.65
C GLU A 84 -15.61 -18.05 8.64
N SER A 85 -15.88 -16.76 8.43
CA SER A 85 -15.09 -15.92 7.53
C SER A 85 -13.69 -15.69 8.09
N ILE A 86 -13.57 -15.43 9.39
CA ILE A 86 -12.27 -15.33 10.07
C ILE A 86 -11.49 -16.63 9.89
N GLU A 87 -12.08 -17.79 10.15
CA GLU A 87 -11.40 -19.08 10.02
C GLU A 87 -10.97 -19.37 8.58
N SER A 88 -11.89 -19.20 7.63
CA SER A 88 -11.64 -19.46 6.21
C SER A 88 -10.55 -18.54 5.64
N GLU A 89 -10.63 -17.24 5.88
CA GLU A 89 -9.66 -16.27 5.39
C GLU A 89 -8.32 -16.35 6.13
N SER A 90 -8.31 -16.74 7.42
CA SER A 90 -7.07 -17.00 8.15
C SER A 90 -6.34 -18.22 7.59
N ARG A 91 -7.07 -19.25 7.17
CA ARG A 91 -6.49 -20.42 6.50
C ARG A 91 -5.91 -20.07 5.14
N GLU A 92 -6.64 -19.29 4.33
CA GLU A 92 -6.13 -18.79 3.05
C GLU A 92 -4.86 -17.94 3.22
N ALA A 93 -4.88 -17.02 4.21
CA ALA A 93 -3.72 -16.23 4.59
C ALA A 93 -2.55 -17.13 5.02
N GLY A 94 -2.80 -18.18 5.79
CA GLY A 94 -1.79 -19.15 6.22
C GLY A 94 -1.11 -19.86 5.06
N HIS A 95 -1.89 -20.35 4.08
CA HIS A 95 -1.33 -20.95 2.87
C HIS A 95 -0.46 -19.98 2.08
N PHE A 96 -0.92 -18.74 1.91
CA PHE A 96 -0.13 -17.69 1.28
C PHE A 96 1.18 -17.41 2.02
N VAL A 97 1.16 -17.33 3.35
CA VAL A 97 2.35 -17.08 4.17
C VAL A 97 3.35 -18.22 4.02
N ASN A 98 2.91 -19.48 4.13
CA ASN A 98 3.80 -20.64 3.99
C ASN A 98 4.48 -20.66 2.62
N HIS A 99 3.70 -20.54 1.55
CA HIS A 99 4.24 -20.51 0.19
C HIS A 99 5.20 -19.33 -0.02
N THR A 100 4.85 -18.16 0.50
CA THR A 100 5.70 -16.97 0.41
C THR A 100 7.00 -17.13 1.18
N LEU A 101 6.98 -17.77 2.35
CA LEU A 101 8.18 -18.02 3.15
C LEU A 101 9.09 -19.07 2.50
N GLU A 102 8.54 -20.11 1.88
CA GLU A 102 9.30 -21.06 1.07
C GLU A 102 10.03 -20.35 -0.08
N ASP A 103 9.33 -19.50 -0.84
CA ASP A 103 9.93 -18.67 -1.87
C ASP A 103 11.02 -17.73 -1.33
N PHE A 104 10.80 -17.11 -0.16
CA PHE A 104 11.80 -16.24 0.48
C PHE A 104 13.04 -17.03 0.91
N ARG A 105 12.85 -18.26 1.40
CA ARG A 105 13.94 -19.15 1.80
C ARG A 105 14.78 -19.55 0.59
N ASP A 106 14.14 -19.93 -0.51
CA ASP A 106 14.82 -20.30 -1.75
C ASP A 106 15.54 -19.12 -2.41
N THR A 107 15.00 -17.90 -2.26
CA THR A 107 15.58 -16.69 -2.86
C THR A 107 16.69 -16.05 -2.01
N PHE A 108 16.60 -16.13 -0.67
CA PHE A 108 17.48 -15.38 0.23
C PHE A 108 18.26 -16.22 1.25
N GLY A 109 18.11 -17.56 1.25
CA GLY A 109 19.05 -18.49 1.89
C GLY A 109 19.23 -18.33 3.39
N TRP A 110 18.13 -18.27 4.16
CA TRP A 110 18.15 -18.33 5.62
C TRP A 110 17.95 -19.77 6.11
#